data_AF-A0A1G2Y2I6-F1
#
_entry.id   AF-A0A1G2Y2I6-F1
#
_cell.length_a   1.000
_cell.length_b   1.000
_cell.length_c   1.000
_cell.angle_alpha   90.00
_cell.angle_beta   90.00
_cell.angle_gamma   90.00
#
_symmetry.space_group_name_H-M   'P 1'
#
loop_
_entity.id
_entity.type
_entity.pdbx_description
1 polymer ?
#
loop_
_entity_poly.entity_id
_entity_poly.type
_entity_poly.pdbx_seq_one_letter_code
_entity_poly.pdbx_strand_id
1 'polypeptide(L)'
;MHSKSNQSDQIQKRLASIPPMFKGLYKTAMTGKSRKAAMRAFCLECVGWQYNEVQQCTDLGCPLYPYRNQSRPQRQPDSGDVLLEKQNDIPAIVRDDTGHPKPKQCKSTR
;
A
#
# COMPACT_ATOMS: atom_id res chain seq x y z
N MET A 1 5.80 -40.51 8.22
CA MET A 1 5.11 -40.03 7.00
C MET A 1 3.65 -39.84 7.36
N HIS A 2 3.19 -38.61 7.62
CA HIS A 2 1.80 -38.38 8.05
C HIS A 2 0.85 -38.36 6.84
N SER A 3 -0.20 -39.18 6.93
CA SER A 3 -1.18 -39.50 5.89
C SER A 3 -1.93 -38.28 5.37
N LYS A 4 -1.76 -37.96 4.08
CA LYS A 4 -2.45 -36.84 3.41
C LYS A 4 -3.98 -36.94 3.44
N SER A 5 -4.55 -38.14 3.63
CA SER A 5 -6.01 -38.34 3.76
C SER A 5 -6.60 -37.63 4.98
N ASN A 6 -5.91 -37.68 6.12
CA ASN A 6 -6.39 -37.03 7.35
C ASN A 6 -6.40 -35.50 7.24
N GLN A 7 -5.54 -34.93 6.39
CA GLN A 7 -5.46 -33.48 6.23
C GLN A 7 -6.65 -32.93 5.44
N SER A 8 -7.07 -33.60 4.37
CA SER A 8 -8.23 -33.18 3.57
C SER A 8 -9.53 -33.17 4.37
N ASP A 9 -9.75 -34.18 5.20
CA ASP A 9 -10.97 -34.30 6.02
C ASP A 9 -11.04 -33.19 7.07
N GLN A 10 -9.92 -32.88 7.72
CA GLN A 10 -9.80 -31.77 8.67
C GLN A 10 -10.06 -30.42 8.00
N ILE A 11 -9.53 -30.21 6.78
CA ILE A 11 -9.78 -29.01 5.99
C ILE A 11 -11.27 -28.89 5.67
N GLN A 12 -11.92 -29.97 5.27
CA GLN A 12 -13.34 -29.97 4.92
C GLN A 12 -14.23 -29.69 6.13
N LYS A 13 -13.93 -30.31 7.28
CA LYS A 13 -14.62 -30.03 8.55
C LYS A 13 -14.50 -28.56 8.94
N ARG A 14 -13.33 -27.96 8.80
CA ARG A 14 -13.14 -26.54 9.09
C ARG A 14 -13.88 -25.66 8.08
N LEU A 15 -13.87 -25.99 6.79
CA LEU A 15 -14.61 -25.26 5.76
C LEU A 15 -16.14 -25.25 5.98
N ALA A 16 -16.68 -26.21 6.72
CA ALA A 16 -18.09 -26.24 7.08
C ALA A 16 -18.48 -25.12 8.06
N SER A 17 -17.58 -24.74 8.99
CA SER A 17 -17.82 -23.69 9.98
C SER A 17 -17.53 -22.27 9.47
N ILE A 18 -16.94 -22.13 8.28
CA ILE A 18 -16.50 -20.84 7.72
C ILE A 18 -17.62 -20.22 6.87
N PRO A 19 -17.90 -18.90 6.98
CA PRO A 19 -18.84 -18.22 6.11
C PRO A 19 -18.44 -18.31 4.62
N PRO A 20 -19.40 -18.42 3.69
CA PRO A 20 -19.12 -18.70 2.27
C PRO A 20 -18.15 -17.69 1.63
N MET A 21 -18.22 -16.42 2.04
CA MET A 21 -17.34 -15.35 1.55
C MET A 21 -15.85 -15.63 1.80
N PHE A 22 -15.50 -16.25 2.93
CA PHE A 22 -14.10 -16.46 3.32
C PHE A 22 -13.56 -17.84 2.97
N LYS A 23 -14.41 -18.78 2.51
CA LYS A 23 -14.00 -20.13 2.12
C LYS A 23 -12.91 -20.12 1.04
N GLY A 24 -13.00 -19.20 0.07
CA GLY A 24 -11.99 -19.06 -0.99
C GLY A 24 -10.60 -18.73 -0.44
N LEU A 25 -10.53 -17.76 0.48
CA LEU A 25 -9.28 -17.35 1.13
C LEU A 25 -8.66 -18.51 1.93
N TYR A 26 -9.48 -19.24 2.70
CA TYR A 26 -9.01 -20.39 3.48
C TYR A 26 -8.49 -21.51 2.59
N LYS A 27 -9.18 -21.81 1.47
CA LYS A 27 -8.69 -22.78 0.47
C LYS A 27 -7.34 -22.34 -0.10
N THR A 28 -7.19 -21.07 -0.49
CA THR A 28 -5.91 -20.53 -0.99
C THR A 28 -4.80 -20.64 0.06
N ALA A 29 -5.10 -20.37 1.33
CA ALA A 29 -4.15 -20.54 2.44
C ALA A 29 -3.63 -21.98 2.53
N MET A 30 -4.52 -22.97 2.45
CA MET A 30 -4.18 -24.39 2.53
C MET A 30 -3.37 -24.90 1.32
N THR A 31 -3.34 -24.17 0.20
CA THR A 31 -2.46 -24.52 -0.93
C THR A 31 -0.97 -24.22 -0.69
N GLY A 32 -0.62 -23.44 0.34
CA GLY A 32 0.75 -23.03 0.63
C GLY A 32 1.36 -22.00 -0.33
N LYS A 33 0.63 -21.57 -1.37
CA LYS A 33 1.13 -20.66 -2.41
C LYS A 33 1.31 -19.21 -1.96
N SER A 34 0.61 -18.80 -0.89
CA SER A 34 0.62 -17.41 -0.43
C SER A 34 0.65 -17.31 1.10
N ARG A 35 1.80 -16.93 1.65
CA ARG A 35 1.96 -16.61 3.08
C ARG A 35 0.98 -15.54 3.54
N LYS A 36 0.72 -14.54 2.68
CA LYS A 36 -0.23 -13.47 2.94
C LYS A 36 -1.67 -13.98 3.06
N ALA A 37 -2.06 -14.95 2.22
CA ALA A 37 -3.37 -15.58 2.34
C ALA A 37 -3.50 -16.40 3.63
N ALA A 38 -2.45 -17.14 4.00
CA ALA A 38 -2.42 -17.90 5.26
C ALA A 38 -2.54 -16.99 6.49
N MET A 39 -1.76 -15.91 6.56
CA MET A 39 -1.85 -14.94 7.65
C MET A 39 -3.23 -14.28 7.72
N ARG A 40 -3.78 -13.85 6.57
CA ARG A 40 -5.13 -13.25 6.53
C ARG A 40 -6.22 -14.21 6.97
N ALA A 41 -6.17 -15.47 6.54
CA ALA A 41 -7.13 -16.49 6.94
C ALA A 41 -7.07 -16.72 8.47
N PHE A 42 -5.86 -16.77 9.03
CA PHE A 42 -5.67 -16.91 10.48
C PHE A 42 -6.20 -15.71 11.26
N CYS A 43 -5.89 -14.48 10.82
CA CYS A 43 -6.42 -13.28 11.48
C CYS A 43 -7.95 -13.24 11.46
N LEU A 44 -8.56 -13.57 10.32
CA LEU A 44 -10.02 -13.62 10.20
C LEU A 44 -10.62 -14.68 11.10
N GLU A 45 -10.02 -15.86 11.18
CA GLU A 45 -10.48 -16.91 12.08
C GLU A 45 -10.40 -16.50 13.55
N CYS A 46 -9.32 -15.82 13.95
CA CYS A 46 -9.11 -15.33 15.32
C CYS A 46 -10.22 -14.33 15.75
N VAL A 47 -10.63 -13.43 14.87
CA VAL A 47 -11.69 -12.43 15.14
C VAL A 47 -13.09 -12.87 14.70
N GLY A 48 -13.32 -14.18 14.53
CA GLY A 48 -14.67 -14.69 14.23
C GLY A 48 -15.22 -14.31 12.85
N TRP A 49 -14.36 -14.19 11.84
CA TRP A 49 -14.68 -13.87 10.45
C TRP A 49 -15.18 -12.44 10.21
N GLN A 50 -14.84 -11.50 11.10
CA GLN A 50 -15.13 -10.07 10.95
C GLN A 50 -13.95 -9.31 10.35
N TYR A 51 -14.06 -8.89 9.09
CA TYR A 51 -12.96 -8.18 8.40
C TYR A 51 -12.59 -6.85 9.07
N ASN A 52 -13.58 -6.10 9.56
CA ASN A 52 -13.38 -4.80 10.19
C ASN A 52 -12.60 -4.94 11.51
N GLU A 53 -12.85 -6.00 12.27
CA GLU A 53 -12.17 -6.26 13.54
C GLU A 53 -10.69 -6.61 13.34
N VAL A 54 -10.31 -7.24 12.22
CA VAL A 54 -8.89 -7.46 11.91
C VAL A 54 -8.14 -6.12 11.83
N GLN A 55 -8.75 -5.07 11.28
CA GLN A 55 -8.12 -3.75 11.18
C GLN A 55 -8.11 -3.01 12.52
N GLN A 56 -9.08 -3.27 13.39
CA GLN A 56 -9.24 -2.62 14.69
C GLN A 56 -8.60 -3.39 15.85
N CYS A 57 -8.06 -4.59 15.61
CA CYS A 57 -7.43 -5.40 16.64
C CYS A 57 -6.29 -4.63 17.32
N THR A 58 -6.27 -4.61 18.65
CA THR A 58 -5.33 -3.85 19.48
C THR A 58 -4.32 -4.74 20.20
N ASP A 59 -4.27 -6.04 19.88
CA ASP A 59 -3.32 -6.97 20.47
C ASP A 59 -1.91 -6.76 19.87
N LEU A 60 -1.17 -5.82 20.46
CA LEU A 60 0.21 -5.50 20.10
C LEU A 60 1.20 -6.62 20.49
N GLY A 61 0.80 -7.53 21.38
CA GLY A 61 1.61 -8.69 21.80
C GLY A 61 1.53 -9.86 20.81
N CYS A 62 0.58 -9.82 19.87
CA CYS A 62 0.43 -10.86 18.86
C CYS A 62 1.67 -10.92 17.94
N PRO A 63 2.31 -12.09 17.77
CA PRO A 63 3.47 -12.24 16.89
C PRO A 63 3.14 -11.98 15.40
N LEU A 64 1.85 -12.03 15.04
CA LEU A 64 1.37 -11.71 13.70
C LEU A 64 1.04 -10.23 13.50
N TYR A 65 1.04 -9.41 14.56
CA TYR A 65 0.74 -7.98 14.48
C TYR A 65 1.59 -7.22 13.45
N PRO A 66 2.92 -7.43 13.34
CA PRO A 66 3.76 -6.75 12.34
C PRO A 66 3.45 -7.15 10.90
N TYR A 67 2.93 -8.36 10.69
CA TYR A 67 2.57 -8.90 9.38
C TYR A 67 1.10 -8.69 9.04
N ARG A 68 0.32 -8.16 10.00
CA ARG A 68 -1.07 -7.79 9.79
C ARG A 68 -1.10 -6.79 8.65
N ASN A 69 -2.04 -7.02 7.75
CA ASN A 69 -2.13 -6.28 6.51
C ASN A 69 -2.66 -4.86 6.79
N GLN A 70 -1.77 -4.01 7.33
CA GLN A 70 -1.97 -2.58 7.48
C GLN A 70 -2.33 -2.06 6.09
N SER A 71 -3.53 -1.51 5.96
CA SER A 71 -3.88 -0.70 4.80
C SER A 71 -2.71 0.25 4.59
N ARG A 72 -2.09 0.23 3.40
CA ARG A 72 -1.06 1.23 3.09
C ARG A 72 -1.66 2.57 3.49
N PRO A 73 -0.99 3.39 4.32
CA PRO A 73 -1.49 4.72 4.58
C PRO A 73 -1.78 5.33 3.21
N GLN A 74 -3.04 5.79 3.00
CA GLN A 74 -3.32 6.58 1.81
C GLN A 74 -2.22 7.63 1.76
N ARG A 75 -1.49 7.71 0.64
CA ARG A 75 -0.51 8.78 0.45
C ARG A 75 -1.28 10.06 0.71
N GLN A 76 -1.03 10.69 1.86
CA GLN A 76 -1.52 12.03 2.07
C GLN A 76 -0.81 12.86 1.00
N PRO A 77 -1.55 13.57 0.14
CA PRO A 77 -0.90 14.55 -0.72
C PRO A 77 -0.11 15.47 0.21
N ASP A 78 1.17 15.61 -0.09
CA ASP A 78 2.09 16.53 0.55
C ASP A 78 1.51 17.94 0.44
N SER A 79 0.69 18.35 1.40
CA SER A 79 0.28 19.74 1.58
C SER A 79 1.48 20.51 2.11
N GLY A 80 2.45 20.73 1.24
CA GLY A 80 3.65 21.54 1.42
C GLY A 80 3.60 22.78 0.54
N ASP A 81 2.47 23.47 0.51
CA ASP A 81 2.42 24.88 0.11
C ASP A 81 3.10 25.72 1.20
N VAL A 82 4.43 25.82 1.13
CA VAL A 82 5.11 27.02 1.59
C VAL A 82 5.37 27.85 0.35
N LEU A 83 4.61 28.93 0.21
CA LEU A 83 4.80 29.99 -0.77
C LEU A 83 6.17 30.65 -0.50
N LEU A 84 7.25 30.08 -1.04
CA LEU A 84 8.43 30.88 -1.32
C LEU A 84 8.14 31.60 -2.63
N GLU A 85 7.93 32.92 -2.52
CA GLU A 85 7.73 33.83 -3.63
C GLU A 85 8.67 33.49 -4.79
N LYS A 86 8.09 33.04 -5.91
CA LYS A 86 8.81 32.94 -7.18
C LYS A 86 9.08 34.35 -7.68
N GLN A 87 10.12 35.00 -7.18
CA GLN A 87 10.73 36.15 -7.84
C GLN A 87 11.72 35.62 -8.89
N ASN A 88 11.16 35.06 -9.97
CA ASN A 88 11.92 34.73 -11.18
C ASN A 88 11.69 35.83 -12.22
N ASP A 89 12.38 36.95 -12.06
CA ASP A 89 12.59 37.94 -13.12
C ASP A 89 14.07 38.33 -13.17
N ILE A 90 14.96 37.35 -13.37
CA ILE A 90 16.32 37.65 -13.83
C ILE A 90 16.31 37.46 -15.36
N PRO A 91 16.40 38.54 -16.17
CA PRO A 91 16.44 38.39 -17.61
C PRO A 91 17.75 37.69 -18.01
N ALA A 92 17.64 36.76 -18.96
CA ALA A 92 18.81 36.17 -19.62
C ALA A 92 19.72 37.28 -20.17
N ILE A 93 20.91 37.42 -19.58
CA ILE A 93 22.01 38.22 -20.10
C ILE A 93 22.66 37.47 -21.26
N VAL A 94 22.22 37.76 -22.48
CA VAL A 94 22.99 37.42 -23.68
C VAL A 94 24.24 38.28 -23.71
N ARG A 95 25.40 37.62 -23.66
CA ARG A 95 26.74 38.21 -23.74
C ARG A 95 27.24 38.16 -25.19
N ASP A 96 27.85 39.24 -25.67
CA ASP A 96 28.56 39.23 -26.97
C ASP A 96 29.92 38.51 -26.85
N ASP A 97 30.65 38.32 -27.95
CA ASP A 97 31.96 37.61 -27.98
C ASP A 97 33.06 38.23 -27.09
N THR A 98 32.88 39.46 -26.59
CA THR A 98 33.75 40.13 -25.60
C THR A 98 33.21 40.07 -24.16
N GLY A 99 32.10 39.37 -23.91
CA GLY A 99 31.57 39.08 -22.59
C GLY A 99 30.65 40.13 -21.95
N HIS A 100 30.27 41.19 -22.68
CA HIS A 100 29.40 42.26 -22.19
C HIS A 100 27.91 42.01 -22.53
N PRO A 101 26.95 42.30 -21.64
CA PRO A 101 25.52 42.04 -21.89
C PRO A 101 24.82 43.17 -22.68
N LYS A 102 24.02 42.84 -23.72
CA LYS A 102 23.23 43.84 -24.48
C LYS A 102 21.75 43.88 -24.06
N PRO A 103 21.13 45.08 -24.00
CA PRO A 103 19.69 45.22 -23.85
C PRO A 103 18.96 44.88 -25.16
N LYS A 104 17.86 44.14 -25.02
CA LYS A 104 16.98 43.68 -26.11
C LYS A 104 16.11 44.82 -26.64
N GLN A 105 16.47 45.40 -27.78
CA GLN A 105 15.62 46.36 -28.51
C GLN A 105 14.43 45.62 -29.13
N CYS A 106 13.22 45.89 -28.62
CA CYS A 106 11.98 45.39 -29.18
C CYS A 106 11.69 46.13 -30.50
N LYS A 107 11.91 45.47 -31.64
CA LYS A 107 11.40 45.97 -32.93
C LYS A 107 9.94 45.53 -33.08
N SER A 108 9.08 46.45 -32.68
CA SER A 108 7.64 46.47 -32.90
C SER A 108 7.31 46.62 -34.38
N THR A 109 6.25 45.93 -34.83
CA THR A 109 5.47 46.12 -36.07
C THR A 109 6.13 45.66 -37.38
N ARG A 110 5.41 45.16 -38.39
CA ARG A 110 3.97 45.06 -38.68
C ARG A 110 3.76 43.90 -39.65
#